data_AF-A0A8S2PRM9-F1
#
_entry.id   AF-A0A8S2PRM9-F1
#
_cell.length_a   1.000
_cell.length_b   1.000
_cell.length_c   1.000
_cell.angle_alpha   90.00
_cell.angle_beta   90.00
_cell.angle_gamma   90.00
#
_symmetry.space_group_name_H-M   'P 1'
#
loop_
_entity.id
_entity.type
_entity.pdbx_description
1 polymer ?
#
loop_
_entity_poly.entity_id
_entity_poly.type
_entity_poly.pdbx_seq_one_letter_code
_entity_poly.pdbx_strand_id
1 'polypeptide(L)'
;MCIIMTSINDLNKPYIFNSTSIIRDNLPWTPEHIAVLLKKKKLPFRLGKRIIDSGIQFEKDCHHIQATVEDFIQWNNNNDQILVDNNEFSNYSNKDYFAYADYMHFRELFADDDSFLKLIDWSQIGLRRNSIDSTLWIGSQGAYTPCHFDTYGINFVLQVFGRKRWLLFSPKTAISKMQTRIPYEESSVYANINFVSTNRQIFESIKDVDTIEIILKPGDVLFIPKHWWHFVYSLDKTTISLNTWLEQPDDSVERTKEMISRYLISSIMTAHMYEPTQWLNHNEILTDNFTNLTILSNLLQQQQQQERDENDIHDPAEPPIKRCCVENVQIMPAHHIGQISLEEKPFCQTMHYQQCKNDESSKEEKQLLQEPDEFDFLKNIVRAVTSSDTIDFIYKKLIEQSSMHAKP
;
A
#
# COMPACT_ATOMS: atom_id res chain seq x y z
N MET A 1 -15.26 -33.04 7.95
CA MET A 1 -14.26 -31.98 7.69
C MET A 1 -15.00 -30.90 6.92
N CYS A 2 -15.50 -29.85 7.59
CA CYS A 2 -16.31 -28.81 6.95
C CYS A 2 -15.39 -27.88 6.15
N ILE A 3 -15.54 -27.89 4.83
CA ILE A 3 -14.97 -26.90 3.93
C ILE A 3 -15.80 -25.63 4.14
N ILE A 4 -15.33 -24.72 5.00
CA ILE A 4 -15.96 -23.39 5.10
C ILE A 4 -15.46 -22.61 3.88
N MET A 5 -16.27 -22.59 2.83
CA MET A 5 -16.09 -21.63 1.74
C MET A 5 -16.57 -20.28 2.26
N THR A 6 -15.65 -19.39 2.61
CA THR A 6 -15.99 -18.00 2.92
C THR A 6 -15.92 -17.19 1.62
N SER A 7 -16.99 -16.47 1.31
CA SER A 7 -16.96 -15.49 0.22
C SER A 7 -15.95 -14.41 0.57
N ILE A 8 -15.12 -13.96 -0.37
CA ILE A 8 -14.23 -12.80 -0.15
C ILE A 8 -15.02 -11.58 0.35
N ASN A 9 -16.25 -11.42 -0.14
CA ASN A 9 -17.12 -10.31 0.22
C ASN A 9 -17.57 -10.35 1.70
N ASP A 10 -17.45 -11.50 2.37
CA ASP A 10 -17.77 -11.65 3.80
C ASP A 10 -16.55 -11.39 4.70
N LEU A 11 -15.35 -11.21 4.11
CA LEU A 11 -14.11 -10.96 4.84
C LEU A 11 -13.91 -9.47 5.10
N ASN A 12 -14.19 -9.03 6.33
CA ASN A 12 -14.03 -7.65 6.77
C ASN A 12 -12.83 -7.42 7.71
N LYS A 13 -12.02 -8.47 7.94
CA LYS A 13 -10.80 -8.46 8.75
C LYS A 13 -9.65 -9.11 7.98
N PRO A 14 -8.39 -8.84 8.33
CA PRO A 14 -7.26 -9.50 7.71
C PRO A 14 -7.30 -11.00 7.98
N TYR A 15 -6.77 -11.78 7.04
CA TYR A 15 -6.61 -13.23 7.20
C TYR A 15 -5.22 -13.63 6.71
N ILE A 16 -4.60 -14.59 7.40
CA ILE A 16 -3.39 -15.23 6.91
C ILE A 16 -3.67 -16.71 6.71
N PHE A 17 -3.17 -17.20 5.60
CA PHE A 17 -3.11 -18.61 5.27
C PHE A 17 -1.80 -18.93 4.60
N ASN A 18 -1.44 -20.22 4.54
CA ASN A 18 -0.24 -20.66 3.87
C ASN A 18 -0.58 -21.23 2.48
N SER A 19 0.16 -20.82 1.46
CA SER A 19 0.08 -21.40 0.13
C SER A 19 1.41 -21.29 -0.60
N THR A 20 2.12 -22.41 -0.68
CA THR A 20 3.35 -22.51 -1.48
C THR A 20 3.07 -22.85 -2.94
N SER A 21 1.84 -23.25 -3.29
CA SER A 21 1.46 -23.69 -4.64
C SER A 21 1.21 -22.53 -5.62
N ILE A 22 1.03 -21.30 -5.12
CA ILE A 22 0.87 -20.11 -5.96
C ILE A 22 2.09 -19.93 -6.88
N ILE A 23 3.27 -20.28 -6.38
CA ILE A 23 4.49 -20.33 -7.19
C ILE A 23 4.54 -21.68 -7.90
N ARG A 24 4.53 -21.65 -9.24
CA ARG A 24 4.64 -22.88 -10.03
C ARG A 24 6.04 -23.47 -10.00
N ASP A 25 6.08 -24.77 -10.25
CA ASP A 25 7.30 -25.58 -10.43
C ASP A 25 8.28 -25.57 -9.24
N ASN A 26 7.83 -25.12 -8.06
CA ASN A 26 8.68 -24.95 -6.87
C ASN A 26 9.97 -24.17 -7.16
N LEU A 27 9.90 -23.19 -8.07
CA LEU A 27 11.07 -22.39 -8.42
C LEU A 27 11.68 -21.78 -7.15
N PRO A 28 13.01 -21.78 -7.02
CA PRO A 28 13.65 -21.18 -5.86
C PRO A 28 13.56 -19.66 -6.03
N TRP A 29 12.56 -19.00 -5.46
CA TRP A 29 12.45 -17.53 -5.49
C TRP A 29 13.45 -16.86 -4.53
N THR A 30 14.72 -17.20 -4.68
CA THR A 30 15.83 -16.53 -4.00
C THR A 30 16.20 -15.26 -4.76
N PRO A 31 16.91 -14.32 -4.11
CA PRO A 31 17.41 -13.13 -4.79
C PRO A 31 18.23 -13.46 -6.05
N GLU A 32 19.08 -14.48 -5.99
CA GLU A 32 19.93 -14.91 -7.11
C GLU A 32 19.10 -15.44 -8.28
N HIS A 33 18.03 -16.19 -8.01
CA HIS A 33 17.16 -16.68 -9.07
C HIS A 33 16.37 -15.55 -9.71
N ILE A 34 15.88 -14.59 -8.92
CA ILE A 34 15.20 -13.39 -9.45
C ILE A 34 16.16 -12.57 -10.32
N ALA A 35 17.42 -12.44 -9.92
CA ALA A 35 18.44 -11.78 -10.72
C ALA A 35 18.61 -12.43 -12.10
N VAL A 36 18.66 -13.78 -12.14
CA VAL A 36 18.69 -14.56 -13.39
C VAL A 36 17.42 -14.33 -14.23
N LEU A 37 16.23 -14.38 -13.62
CA LEU A 37 14.95 -14.16 -14.30
C LEU A 37 14.87 -12.77 -14.94
N LEU A 38 15.38 -11.74 -14.25
CA LEU A 38 15.36 -10.36 -14.73
C LEU A 38 16.47 -10.06 -15.75
N LYS A 39 17.39 -10.99 -16.02
CA LYS A 39 18.41 -10.88 -17.08
C LYS A 39 19.16 -9.54 -17.05
N LYS A 40 19.62 -9.12 -15.86
CA LYS A 40 20.31 -7.83 -15.62
C LYS A 40 19.49 -6.57 -15.94
N LYS A 41 18.15 -6.66 -15.99
CA LYS A 41 17.31 -5.45 -16.03
C LYS A 41 17.59 -4.60 -14.80
N LYS A 42 17.81 -3.31 -15.02
CA LYS A 42 17.92 -2.32 -13.94
C LYS A 42 16.53 -2.04 -13.40
N LEU A 43 16.39 -2.09 -12.09
CA LEU A 43 15.18 -1.77 -11.36
C LEU A 43 15.35 -0.43 -10.64
N PRO A 44 14.27 0.35 -10.49
CA PRO A 44 14.25 1.48 -9.55
C PRO A 44 14.39 0.95 -8.13
N PHE A 45 15.43 1.40 -7.43
CA PHE A 45 15.56 1.24 -6.00
C PHE A 45 15.46 2.60 -5.34
N ARG A 46 14.58 2.72 -4.35
CA ARG A 46 14.63 3.81 -3.39
C ARG A 46 15.55 3.45 -2.23
N LEU A 47 16.33 4.42 -1.80
CA LEU A 47 17.32 4.33 -0.74
C LEU A 47 16.92 5.29 0.38
N GLY A 48 16.39 4.72 1.45
CA GLY A 48 15.96 5.49 2.62
C GLY A 48 16.94 5.36 3.78
N LYS A 49 16.97 6.34 4.67
CA LYS A 49 17.86 6.30 5.84
C LYS A 49 17.26 5.35 6.87
N ARG A 50 18.11 4.56 7.52
CA ARG A 50 17.68 3.60 8.54
C ARG A 50 17.23 4.24 9.85
N ILE A 51 17.81 5.40 10.18
CA ILE A 51 17.51 6.14 11.40
C ILE A 51 17.02 7.52 11.00
N ILE A 52 15.76 7.82 11.36
CA ILE A 52 15.15 9.13 11.22
C ILE A 52 14.35 9.42 12.49
N ASP A 53 14.89 10.32 13.30
CA ASP A 53 14.29 10.69 14.59
C ASP A 53 13.23 11.80 14.45
N SER A 54 13.06 12.39 13.26
CA SER A 54 12.10 13.48 13.01
C SER A 54 11.26 13.27 11.75
N GLY A 55 9.94 13.28 11.89
CA GLY A 55 9.00 13.16 10.76
C GLY A 55 8.94 11.76 10.15
N ILE A 56 8.07 11.59 9.16
CA ILE A 56 7.96 10.36 8.37
C ILE A 56 8.83 10.55 7.14
N GLN A 57 9.69 9.57 6.83
CA GLN A 57 10.33 9.53 5.53
C GLN A 57 9.41 8.78 4.56
N PHE A 58 8.90 9.52 3.59
CA PHE A 58 8.13 8.99 2.46
C PHE A 58 9.06 8.61 1.31
N GLU A 59 8.51 7.92 0.31
CA GLU A 59 9.25 7.48 -0.88
C GLU A 59 9.91 8.67 -1.57
N LYS A 60 9.20 9.80 -1.75
CA LYS A 60 9.74 11.04 -2.32
C LYS A 60 11.01 11.58 -1.63
N ASP A 61 11.20 11.27 -0.35
CA ASP A 61 12.33 11.77 0.44
C ASP A 61 13.56 10.84 0.34
N CYS A 62 13.44 9.71 -0.37
CA CYS A 62 14.50 8.75 -0.60
C CYS A 62 15.37 9.15 -1.80
N HIS A 63 16.62 8.68 -1.80
CA HIS A 63 17.42 8.69 -3.02
C HIS A 63 16.93 7.60 -3.97
N HIS A 64 16.98 7.81 -5.28
CA HIS A 64 16.53 6.83 -6.26
C HIS A 64 17.67 6.49 -7.20
N ILE A 65 17.90 5.20 -7.43
CA ILE A 65 18.92 4.69 -8.36
C ILE A 65 18.33 3.60 -9.25
N GLN A 66 18.98 3.36 -10.39
CA GLN A 66 18.63 2.28 -11.32
C GLN A 66 19.72 1.21 -11.28
N ALA A 67 19.45 0.09 -10.61
CA ALA A 67 20.46 -0.93 -10.34
C ALA A 67 19.93 -2.34 -10.60
N THR A 68 20.82 -3.31 -10.85
CA THR A 68 20.41 -4.71 -11.03
C THR A 68 20.16 -5.39 -9.68
N VAL A 69 19.48 -6.54 -9.70
CA VAL A 69 19.31 -7.34 -8.48
C VAL A 69 20.66 -7.91 -8.04
N GLU A 70 21.59 -8.20 -8.97
CA GLU A 70 22.97 -8.57 -8.64
C GLU A 70 23.70 -7.46 -7.88
N ASP A 71 23.57 -6.20 -8.32
CA ASP A 71 24.17 -5.04 -7.63
C ASP A 71 23.61 -4.91 -6.22
N PHE A 72 22.29 -5.07 -6.06
CA PHE A 72 21.60 -5.06 -4.77
C PHE A 72 22.08 -6.21 -3.87
N ILE A 73 22.18 -7.45 -4.37
CA ILE A 73 22.66 -8.60 -3.61
C ILE A 73 24.09 -8.34 -3.12
N GLN A 74 24.96 -7.83 -4.00
CA GLN A 74 26.33 -7.51 -3.64
C GLN A 74 26.39 -6.44 -2.54
N TRP A 75 25.69 -5.32 -2.72
CA TRP A 75 25.61 -4.24 -1.74
C TRP A 75 25.03 -4.69 -0.41
N ASN A 76 23.92 -5.42 -0.45
CA ASN A 76 23.23 -5.87 0.75
C ASN A 76 24.05 -6.93 1.50
N ASN A 77 24.83 -7.75 0.78
CA ASN A 77 25.74 -8.73 1.39
C ASN A 77 27.06 -8.16 1.88
N ASN A 78 27.35 -6.91 1.55
CA ASN A 78 28.63 -6.31 1.80
C ASN A 78 28.84 -6.03 3.30
N ASN A 79 29.88 -6.62 3.89
CA ASN A 79 30.30 -6.33 5.27
C ASN A 79 31.39 -5.23 5.26
N ASP A 80 31.07 -4.03 4.77
CA ASP A 80 31.99 -2.88 4.65
C ASP A 80 33.17 -3.04 3.67
N GLN A 81 33.12 -3.96 2.71
CA GLN A 81 34.12 -4.04 1.65
C GLN A 81 33.84 -2.99 0.56
N ILE A 82 34.89 -2.57 -0.15
CA ILE A 82 34.75 -1.66 -1.30
C ILE A 82 33.91 -2.39 -2.36
N LEU A 83 32.77 -1.79 -2.74
CA LEU A 83 31.98 -2.30 -3.87
C LEU A 83 32.82 -2.23 -5.15
N VAL A 84 32.62 -3.20 -6.05
CA VAL A 84 33.32 -3.23 -7.34
C VAL A 84 33.01 -1.95 -8.12
N ASP A 85 34.01 -1.42 -8.83
CA ASP A 85 33.83 -0.27 -9.72
C ASP A 85 32.62 -0.50 -10.65
N ASN A 86 31.70 0.48 -10.70
CA ASN A 86 30.42 0.49 -11.43
C ASN A 86 29.16 -0.08 -10.73
N ASN A 87 29.18 -0.35 -9.42
CA ASN A 87 27.93 -0.62 -8.69
C ASN A 87 27.24 0.71 -8.30
N GLU A 88 25.99 0.91 -8.70
CA GLU A 88 25.20 2.14 -8.48
C GLU A 88 24.92 2.42 -6.99
N PHE A 89 25.01 1.40 -6.13
CA PHE A 89 24.91 1.53 -4.69
C PHE A 89 26.21 2.01 -4.03
N SER A 90 27.32 2.15 -4.76
CA SER A 90 28.66 2.47 -4.22
C SER A 90 28.72 3.73 -3.34
N ASN A 91 27.85 4.70 -3.59
CA ASN A 91 27.78 5.94 -2.83
C ASN A 91 26.96 5.83 -1.52
N TYR A 92 26.34 4.68 -1.25
CA TYR A 92 25.42 4.47 -0.14
C TYR A 92 25.87 3.31 0.74
N SER A 93 26.17 3.57 2.00
CA SER A 93 26.48 2.53 2.97
C SER A 93 25.22 1.74 3.34
N ASN A 94 25.29 0.40 3.33
CA ASN A 94 24.17 -0.45 3.76
C ASN A 94 23.90 -0.40 5.28
N LYS A 95 24.79 0.23 6.06
CA LYS A 95 24.59 0.54 7.48
C LYS A 95 23.76 1.78 7.73
N ASP A 96 23.78 2.71 6.78
CA ASP A 96 23.10 4.01 6.91
C ASP A 96 21.79 4.01 6.11
N TYR A 97 21.76 3.26 5.00
CA TYR A 97 20.63 3.19 4.08
C TYR A 97 20.04 1.79 3.99
N PHE A 98 18.72 1.72 3.89
CA PHE A 98 18.02 0.57 3.34
C PHE A 98 17.74 0.83 1.86
N ALA A 99 17.64 -0.23 1.07
CA ALA A 99 17.15 -0.19 -0.30
C ALA A 99 15.82 -0.94 -0.44
N TYR A 100 14.93 -0.43 -1.29
CA TYR A 100 13.66 -1.06 -1.62
C TYR A 100 13.33 -0.81 -3.09
N ALA A 101 13.06 -1.88 -3.85
CA ALA A 101 12.42 -1.82 -5.15
C ALA A 101 10.95 -2.19 -4.96
N ASP A 102 10.08 -1.21 -5.10
CA ASP A 102 8.63 -1.31 -4.95
C ASP A 102 7.90 -1.10 -6.29
N TYR A 103 6.61 -1.44 -6.33
CA TYR A 103 5.74 -1.24 -7.50
C TYR A 103 6.24 -1.88 -8.81
N MET A 104 6.99 -2.97 -8.72
CA MET A 104 7.54 -3.61 -9.91
C MET A 104 6.52 -4.53 -10.57
N HIS A 105 5.67 -3.97 -11.42
CA HIS A 105 4.61 -4.70 -12.10
C HIS A 105 5.17 -5.76 -13.07
N PHE A 106 4.72 -7.00 -12.93
CA PHE A 106 5.21 -8.12 -13.77
C PHE A 106 4.96 -7.88 -15.26
N ARG A 107 3.80 -7.30 -15.59
CA ARG A 107 3.44 -6.94 -16.98
C ARG A 107 4.49 -6.06 -17.63
N GLU A 108 5.10 -5.15 -16.88
CA GLU A 108 6.12 -4.22 -17.39
C GLU A 108 7.51 -4.85 -17.35
N LEU A 109 7.85 -5.48 -16.21
CA LEU A 109 9.13 -6.15 -16.01
C LEU A 109 9.45 -7.17 -17.10
N PHE A 110 8.42 -7.88 -17.58
CA PHE A 110 8.59 -8.99 -18.49
C PHE A 110 7.79 -8.86 -19.79
N ALA A 111 7.43 -7.65 -20.21
CA ALA A 111 6.64 -7.40 -21.42
C ALA A 111 7.12 -8.16 -22.68
N ASP A 112 8.43 -8.47 -22.77
CA ASP A 112 9.08 -9.12 -23.90
C ASP A 112 9.34 -10.63 -23.73
N ASP A 113 8.80 -11.28 -22.69
CA ASP A 113 9.15 -12.68 -22.36
C ASP A 113 7.95 -13.52 -21.93
N ASP A 114 7.19 -14.16 -22.82
CA ASP A 114 6.00 -14.92 -22.38
C ASP A 114 6.26 -16.08 -21.38
N SER A 115 7.52 -16.46 -21.12
CA SER A 115 7.83 -17.54 -20.17
C SER A 115 7.44 -17.21 -18.72
N PHE A 116 7.38 -15.93 -18.31
CA PHE A 116 7.01 -15.57 -16.93
C PHE A 116 5.50 -15.72 -16.65
N LEU A 117 4.66 -15.76 -17.69
CA LEU A 117 3.19 -15.75 -17.55
C LEU A 117 2.65 -16.93 -16.72
N LYS A 118 3.45 -17.99 -16.61
CA LYS A 118 3.10 -19.23 -15.91
C LYS A 118 3.73 -19.35 -14.52
N LEU A 119 4.57 -18.41 -14.10
CA LEU A 119 5.31 -18.51 -12.83
C LEU A 119 4.40 -18.42 -11.61
N ILE A 120 3.37 -17.57 -11.69
CA ILE A 120 2.45 -17.28 -10.59
C ILE A 120 1.02 -17.65 -10.98
N ASP A 121 0.38 -18.43 -10.12
CA ASP A 121 -0.96 -18.94 -10.30
C ASP A 121 -1.80 -18.70 -9.03
N TRP A 122 -2.49 -17.55 -8.98
CA TRP A 122 -3.33 -17.21 -7.84
C TRP A 122 -4.63 -18.04 -7.80
N SER A 123 -4.94 -18.82 -8.85
CA SER A 123 -6.11 -19.70 -8.85
C SER A 123 -6.02 -20.82 -7.82
N GLN A 124 -4.80 -21.11 -7.34
CA GLN A 124 -4.52 -22.03 -6.25
C GLN A 124 -5.20 -21.63 -4.94
N ILE A 125 -5.62 -20.36 -4.81
CA ILE A 125 -6.36 -19.83 -3.66
C ILE A 125 -7.72 -19.26 -4.08
N GLY A 126 -8.19 -19.60 -5.28
CA GLY A 126 -9.48 -19.22 -5.83
C GLY A 126 -9.49 -17.92 -6.65
N LEU A 127 -8.39 -17.18 -6.74
CA LEU A 127 -8.37 -15.90 -7.48
C LEU A 127 -8.11 -16.15 -8.97
N ARG A 128 -8.89 -15.54 -9.87
CA ARG A 128 -8.63 -15.63 -11.33
C ARG A 128 -7.56 -14.65 -11.78
N ARG A 129 -6.39 -14.73 -11.14
CA ARG A 129 -5.22 -13.87 -11.37
C ARG A 129 -4.00 -14.73 -11.65
N ASN A 130 -3.03 -14.18 -12.38
CA ASN A 130 -1.77 -14.85 -12.68
C ASN A 130 -0.58 -13.89 -12.58
N SER A 131 0.57 -14.27 -13.13
CA SER A 131 1.77 -13.45 -13.15
C SER A 131 1.54 -12.01 -13.62
N ILE A 132 0.73 -11.76 -14.66
CA ILE A 132 0.54 -10.39 -15.19
C ILE A 132 -0.17 -9.44 -14.23
N ASP A 133 -0.90 -10.00 -13.28
CA ASP A 133 -1.66 -9.27 -12.26
C ASP A 133 -0.86 -9.10 -10.95
N SER A 134 0.43 -9.46 -10.98
CA SER A 134 1.30 -9.47 -9.82
C SER A 134 2.26 -8.28 -9.84
N THR A 135 2.59 -7.79 -8.65
CA THR A 135 3.61 -6.77 -8.43
C THR A 135 4.71 -7.35 -7.54
N LEU A 136 5.97 -7.16 -7.94
CA LEU A 136 7.16 -7.60 -7.22
C LEU A 136 7.66 -6.53 -6.25
N TRP A 137 8.13 -6.96 -5.08
CA TRP A 137 8.77 -6.11 -4.09
C TRP A 137 10.05 -6.76 -3.60
N ILE A 138 11.18 -6.04 -3.64
CA ILE A 138 12.48 -6.52 -3.16
C ILE A 138 13.05 -5.51 -2.18
N GLY A 139 13.27 -5.90 -0.93
CA GLY A 139 13.77 -4.99 0.11
C GLY A 139 14.93 -5.54 0.90
N SER A 140 15.84 -4.65 1.31
CA SER A 140 16.82 -4.95 2.36
C SER A 140 16.19 -4.89 3.75
N GLN A 141 16.87 -5.46 4.75
CA GLN A 141 16.49 -5.28 6.16
C GLN A 141 16.27 -3.79 6.45
N GLY A 142 15.24 -3.45 7.23
CA GLY A 142 14.93 -2.07 7.60
C GLY A 142 14.18 -1.27 6.55
N ALA A 143 14.06 -1.76 5.31
CA ALA A 143 13.14 -1.15 4.35
C ALA A 143 11.69 -1.27 4.82
N TYR A 144 10.93 -0.20 4.67
CA TYR A 144 9.56 -0.13 5.16
C TYR A 144 8.66 0.70 4.24
N THR A 145 7.36 0.44 4.30
CA THR A 145 6.32 1.30 3.70
C THR A 145 5.61 2.04 4.83
N PRO A 146 5.49 3.39 4.78
CA PRO A 146 4.77 4.16 5.80
C PRO A 146 3.36 3.62 6.04
N CYS A 147 2.83 3.84 7.25
CA CYS A 147 1.49 3.37 7.59
C CYS A 147 0.45 4.07 6.70
N HIS A 148 -0.35 3.30 5.97
CA HIS A 148 -1.40 3.82 5.09
C HIS A 148 -2.57 2.84 4.98
N PHE A 149 -3.67 3.27 4.36
CA PHE A 149 -4.67 2.37 3.80
C PHE A 149 -4.88 2.69 2.33
N ASP A 150 -5.36 1.69 1.58
CA ASP A 150 -5.73 1.83 0.18
C ASP A 150 -7.22 2.16 0.03
N THR A 151 -7.54 3.18 -0.76
CA THR A 151 -8.92 3.71 -0.87
C THR A 151 -9.87 2.77 -1.61
N TYR A 152 -9.36 1.97 -2.54
CA TYR A 152 -10.12 1.01 -3.32
C TYR A 152 -9.38 -0.32 -3.49
N GLY A 153 -10.13 -1.34 -3.88
CA GLY A 153 -9.64 -2.70 -4.04
C GLY A 153 -9.34 -3.40 -2.73
N ILE A 154 -8.99 -4.67 -2.85
CA ILE A 154 -8.49 -5.52 -1.77
C ILE A 154 -7.18 -6.18 -2.22
N ASN A 155 -6.29 -6.41 -1.27
CA ASN A 155 -4.93 -6.86 -1.56
C ASN A 155 -4.67 -8.27 -1.04
N PHE A 156 -3.95 -9.07 -1.83
CA PHE A 156 -3.40 -10.35 -1.42
C PHE A 156 -1.88 -10.30 -1.55
N VAL A 157 -1.18 -10.48 -0.44
CA VAL A 157 0.28 -10.39 -0.38
C VAL A 157 0.86 -11.76 -0.04
N LEU A 158 1.60 -12.34 -0.98
CA LEU A 158 2.40 -13.55 -0.77
C LEU A 158 3.81 -13.15 -0.36
N GLN A 159 4.26 -13.60 0.81
CA GLN A 159 5.66 -13.50 1.20
C GLN A 159 6.43 -14.67 0.59
N VAL A 160 7.48 -14.36 -0.17
CA VAL A 160 8.19 -15.35 -0.98
C VAL A 160 9.58 -15.66 -0.42
N PHE A 161 10.29 -14.64 0.07
CA PHE A 161 11.62 -14.79 0.64
C PHE A 161 11.83 -13.85 1.81
N GLY A 162 12.53 -14.30 2.86
CA GLY A 162 12.71 -13.54 4.09
C GLY A 162 11.39 -13.22 4.80
N ARG A 163 11.47 -12.43 5.88
CA ARG A 163 10.33 -12.07 6.73
C ARG A 163 10.03 -10.59 6.69
N LYS A 164 8.74 -10.24 6.61
CA LYS A 164 8.22 -8.88 6.78
C LYS A 164 7.29 -8.81 7.98
N ARG A 165 7.46 -7.79 8.82
CA ARG A 165 6.54 -7.43 9.90
C ARG A 165 5.42 -6.55 9.32
N TRP A 166 4.19 -6.86 9.70
CA TRP A 166 3.00 -6.10 9.37
C TRP A 166 2.32 -5.67 10.66
N LEU A 167 1.99 -4.39 10.78
CA LEU A 167 1.11 -3.87 11.82
C LEU A 167 -0.17 -3.43 11.13
N LEU A 168 -1.31 -4.05 11.48
CA LEU A 168 -2.60 -3.78 10.88
C LEU A 168 -3.54 -3.16 11.91
N PHE A 169 -4.28 -2.14 11.49
CA PHE A 169 -5.27 -1.47 12.32
C PHE A 169 -6.61 -1.40 11.59
N SER A 170 -7.70 -1.68 12.32
CA SER A 170 -9.04 -1.55 11.77
C SER A 170 -9.31 -0.10 11.32
N PRO A 171 -10.11 0.13 10.26
CA PRO A 171 -10.52 1.46 9.83
C PRO A 171 -11.13 2.33 10.94
N LYS A 172 -11.68 1.69 12.00
CA LYS A 172 -12.36 2.35 13.13
C LYS A 172 -11.44 2.74 14.29
N THR A 173 -10.14 2.43 14.20
CA THR A 173 -9.17 2.77 15.26
C THR A 173 -8.83 4.26 15.28
N ALA A 174 -8.16 4.72 16.35
CA ALA A 174 -7.74 6.11 16.48
C ALA A 174 -6.73 6.56 15.40
N ILE A 175 -6.07 5.63 14.70
CA ILE A 175 -5.17 5.91 13.57
C ILE A 175 -5.88 6.72 12.48
N SER A 176 -7.18 6.48 12.25
CA SER A 176 -7.95 7.19 11.21
C SER A 176 -8.06 8.70 11.43
N LYS A 177 -7.95 9.14 12.69
CA LYS A 177 -7.95 10.58 13.05
C LYS A 177 -6.62 11.26 12.76
N MET A 178 -5.58 10.50 12.45
CA MET A 178 -4.23 10.99 12.17
C MET A 178 -3.92 10.94 10.67
N GLN A 179 -4.94 10.89 9.81
CA GLN A 179 -4.75 10.78 8.36
C GLN A 179 -4.09 12.02 7.72
N THR A 180 -3.32 11.77 6.67
CA THR A 180 -2.71 12.79 5.82
C THR A 180 -2.72 12.32 4.37
N ARG A 181 -3.01 13.25 3.46
CA ARG A 181 -2.90 13.09 2.00
C ARG A 181 -1.66 13.75 1.43
N ILE A 182 -0.69 14.08 2.30
CA ILE A 182 0.57 14.72 1.92
C ILE A 182 1.71 13.82 2.43
N PRO A 183 2.60 13.34 1.54
CA PRO A 183 2.51 13.50 0.08
C PRO A 183 1.27 12.80 -0.50
N TYR A 184 0.74 13.36 -1.58
CA TYR A 184 -0.39 12.82 -2.30
C TYR A 184 0.10 11.72 -3.23
N GLU A 185 -0.57 10.58 -3.17
CA GLU A 185 -0.44 9.44 -4.05
C GLU A 185 -1.86 8.94 -4.27
N GLU A 186 -2.25 8.75 -5.52
CA GLU A 186 -3.54 8.14 -5.83
C GLU A 186 -3.67 6.79 -5.11
N SER A 187 -4.85 6.55 -4.54
CA SER A 187 -5.18 5.31 -3.84
C SER A 187 -4.59 5.14 -2.45
N SER A 188 -3.66 5.99 -1.99
CA SER A 188 -3.04 5.87 -0.67
C SER A 188 -3.44 7.02 0.28
N VAL A 189 -3.78 6.67 1.51
CA VAL A 189 -3.98 7.63 2.61
C VAL A 189 -3.09 7.25 3.77
N TYR A 190 -2.19 8.15 4.14
CA TYR A 190 -1.15 7.87 5.13
C TYR A 190 -1.60 8.24 6.55
N ALA A 191 -1.07 7.54 7.55
CA ALA A 191 -1.13 7.96 8.94
C ALA A 191 0.06 8.86 9.24
N ASN A 192 -0.18 10.00 9.89
CA ASN A 192 0.83 10.98 10.26
C ASN A 192 1.58 10.55 11.54
N ILE A 193 2.15 9.33 11.53
CA ILE A 193 2.92 8.73 12.64
C ILE A 193 4.19 8.09 12.06
N ASN A 194 5.35 8.39 12.65
CA ASN A 194 6.60 7.73 12.28
C ASN A 194 6.77 6.40 13.04
N PHE A 195 6.39 5.30 12.38
CA PHE A 195 6.53 3.92 12.88
C PHE A 195 7.95 3.35 12.82
N VAL A 196 8.97 4.11 12.42
CA VAL A 196 10.37 3.69 12.56
C VAL A 196 11.15 4.56 13.54
N SER A 197 10.46 5.46 14.24
CA SER A 197 11.10 6.33 15.22
C SER A 197 11.61 5.53 16.43
N THR A 198 12.75 5.96 16.95
CA THR A 198 13.26 5.54 18.25
C THR A 198 12.57 6.28 19.41
N ASN A 199 11.86 7.38 19.12
CA ASN A 199 11.19 8.20 20.11
C ASN A 199 9.85 7.59 20.53
N ARG A 200 9.82 7.00 21.72
CA ARG A 200 8.62 6.41 22.33
C ARG A 200 7.46 7.40 22.49
N GLN A 201 7.69 8.69 22.66
CA GLN A 201 6.61 9.68 22.84
C GLN A 201 5.66 9.71 21.64
N ILE A 202 6.17 9.43 20.44
CA ILE A 202 5.34 9.32 19.22
C ILE A 202 4.29 8.22 19.38
N PHE A 203 4.69 7.09 19.99
CA PHE A 203 3.83 5.93 20.19
C PHE A 203 2.91 6.02 21.41
N GLU A 204 3.13 6.98 22.31
CA GLU A 204 2.26 7.16 23.48
C GLU A 204 0.82 7.52 23.06
N SER A 205 0.67 8.23 21.94
CA SER A 205 -0.62 8.60 21.35
C SER A 205 -1.43 7.40 20.82
N ILE A 206 -0.78 6.27 20.56
CA ILE A 206 -1.41 5.07 19.97
C ILE A 206 -1.22 3.80 20.82
N LYS A 207 -0.65 3.91 22.02
CA LYS A 207 -0.25 2.76 22.86
C LYS A 207 -1.39 1.79 23.17
N ASP A 208 -2.60 2.31 23.30
CA ASP A 208 -3.82 1.56 23.65
C ASP A 208 -4.69 1.25 22.42
N VAL A 209 -4.19 1.56 21.21
CA VAL A 209 -4.90 1.26 19.97
C VAL A 209 -4.78 -0.23 19.66
N ASP A 210 -5.93 -0.86 19.42
CA ASP A 210 -5.99 -2.26 19.00
C ASP A 210 -5.22 -2.47 17.69
N THR A 211 -4.27 -3.40 17.74
CA THR A 211 -3.31 -3.66 16.67
C THR A 211 -3.22 -5.17 16.43
N ILE A 212 -3.20 -5.58 15.16
CA ILE A 212 -2.81 -6.92 14.77
C ILE A 212 -1.35 -6.86 14.31
N GLU A 213 -0.45 -7.56 15.01
CA GLU A 213 0.95 -7.69 14.62
C GLU A 213 1.22 -9.06 14.02
N ILE A 214 1.82 -9.06 12.83
CA ILE A 214 2.09 -10.26 12.04
C ILE A 214 3.54 -10.25 11.58
N ILE A 215 4.16 -11.43 11.52
CA ILE A 215 5.41 -11.65 10.81
C ILE A 215 5.13 -12.64 9.68
N LEU A 216 5.00 -12.15 8.45
CA LEU A 216 4.85 -13.01 7.28
C LEU A 216 6.18 -13.72 7.00
N LYS A 217 6.10 -15.03 6.77
CA LYS A 217 7.20 -15.91 6.40
C LYS A 217 7.00 -16.44 4.98
N PRO A 218 8.04 -16.98 4.33
CA PRO A 218 7.90 -17.59 3.01
C PRO A 218 6.74 -18.60 2.95
N GLY A 219 5.84 -18.40 1.99
CA GLY A 219 4.62 -19.19 1.79
C GLY A 219 3.37 -18.63 2.47
N ASP A 220 3.49 -17.64 3.35
CA ASP A 220 2.33 -16.98 3.95
C ASP A 220 1.69 -16.01 2.95
N VAL A 221 0.36 -16.05 2.87
CA VAL A 221 -0.47 -15.12 2.10
C VAL A 221 -1.32 -14.33 3.08
N LEU A 222 -1.17 -13.00 3.04
CA LEU A 222 -1.97 -12.05 3.79
C LEU A 222 -3.05 -11.48 2.89
N PHE A 223 -4.31 -11.63 3.30
CA PHE A 223 -5.43 -10.86 2.77
C PHE A 223 -5.59 -9.56 3.56
N ILE A 224 -5.62 -8.44 2.86
CA ILE A 224 -5.85 -7.10 3.42
C ILE A 224 -7.20 -6.60 2.88
N PRO A 225 -8.21 -6.46 3.76
CA PRO A 225 -9.49 -5.89 3.36
C PRO A 225 -9.34 -4.40 3.09
N LYS A 226 -10.31 -3.87 2.36
CA LYS A 226 -10.42 -2.46 2.02
C LYS A 226 -10.34 -1.59 3.27
N HIS A 227 -9.64 -0.46 3.14
CA HIS A 227 -9.44 0.56 4.19
C HIS A 227 -8.68 0.12 5.45
N TRP A 228 -8.15 -1.11 5.53
CA TRP A 228 -7.32 -1.51 6.66
C TRP A 228 -5.98 -0.79 6.63
N TRP A 229 -5.69 -0.07 7.71
CA TRP A 229 -4.41 0.60 7.90
C TRP A 229 -3.32 -0.44 8.08
N HIS A 230 -2.20 -0.27 7.40
CA HIS A 230 -1.10 -1.20 7.47
C HIS A 230 0.26 -0.50 7.36
N PHE A 231 1.18 -0.93 8.22
CA PHE A 231 2.59 -0.57 8.20
C PHE A 231 3.42 -1.84 7.95
N VAL A 232 4.42 -1.74 7.07
CA VAL A 232 5.21 -2.89 6.62
C VAL A 232 6.68 -2.63 6.87
N TYR A 233 7.40 -3.59 7.46
CA TYR A 233 8.82 -3.47 7.78
C TYR A 233 9.59 -4.77 7.47
N SER A 234 10.68 -4.66 6.71
CA SER A 234 11.53 -5.79 6.33
C SER A 234 12.45 -6.21 7.48
N LEU A 235 12.31 -7.45 7.98
CA LEU A 235 13.06 -7.93 9.14
C LEU A 235 14.38 -8.60 8.76
N ASP A 236 14.40 -9.33 7.66
CA ASP A 236 15.57 -10.10 7.21
C ASP A 236 16.40 -9.32 6.21
N LYS A 237 17.66 -9.75 6.05
CA LYS A 237 18.66 -9.12 5.17
C LYS A 237 18.10 -8.81 3.79
N THR A 238 17.46 -9.78 3.15
CA THR A 238 16.68 -9.59 1.93
C THR A 238 15.27 -10.10 2.15
N THR A 239 14.28 -9.37 1.65
CA THR A 239 12.89 -9.79 1.60
C THR A 239 12.36 -9.69 0.18
N ILE A 240 11.53 -10.63 -0.22
CA ILE A 240 10.82 -10.63 -1.49
C ILE A 240 9.35 -10.95 -1.22
N SER A 241 8.45 -10.12 -1.74
CA SER A 241 7.02 -10.37 -1.69
C SER A 241 6.39 -10.11 -3.05
N LEU A 242 5.26 -10.76 -3.28
CA LEU A 242 4.38 -10.54 -4.42
C LEU A 242 3.03 -10.09 -3.90
N ASN A 243 2.36 -9.22 -4.62
CA ASN A 243 0.95 -8.97 -4.33
C ASN A 243 0.11 -8.88 -5.59
N THR A 244 -1.19 -9.10 -5.42
CA THR A 244 -2.20 -8.90 -6.46
C THR A 244 -3.44 -8.22 -5.89
N TRP A 245 -4.08 -7.40 -6.71
CA TRP A 245 -5.24 -6.62 -6.36
C TRP A 245 -6.51 -7.18 -6.97
N LEU A 246 -7.60 -7.20 -6.20
CA LEU A 246 -8.94 -7.46 -6.72
C LEU A 246 -9.81 -6.23 -6.60
N GLU A 247 -10.50 -5.90 -7.68
CA GLU A 247 -11.50 -4.85 -7.70
C GLU A 247 -12.75 -5.29 -6.92
N GLN A 248 -13.41 -4.32 -6.29
CA GLN A 248 -14.65 -4.49 -5.52
C GLN A 248 -15.80 -3.73 -6.19
N PRO A 249 -17.07 -4.11 -5.94
CA PRO A 249 -18.21 -3.51 -6.63
C PRO A 249 -18.33 -2.00 -6.40
N ASP A 250 -17.89 -1.53 -5.23
CA ASP A 250 -17.95 -0.14 -4.78
C ASP A 250 -16.68 0.66 -5.11
N ASP A 251 -15.71 0.08 -5.83
CA ASP A 251 -14.47 0.80 -6.19
C ASP A 251 -14.72 1.97 -7.14
N SER A 252 -15.78 1.93 -7.96
CA SER A 252 -16.16 3.06 -8.82
C SER A 252 -16.54 4.31 -8.01
N VAL A 253 -17.22 4.11 -6.88
CA VAL A 253 -17.55 5.16 -5.91
C VAL A 253 -16.28 5.71 -5.29
N GLU A 254 -15.39 4.83 -4.82
CA GLU A 254 -14.13 5.25 -4.20
C GLU A 254 -13.18 5.96 -5.17
N ARG A 255 -13.12 5.55 -6.43
CA ARG A 255 -12.39 6.30 -7.48
C ARG A 255 -12.95 7.70 -7.70
N THR A 256 -14.27 7.86 -7.60
CA THR A 256 -14.90 9.18 -7.67
C THR A 256 -14.49 10.05 -6.47
N LYS A 257 -14.47 9.48 -5.26
CA LYS A 257 -13.98 10.14 -4.04
C LYS A 257 -12.49 10.49 -4.10
N GLU A 258 -11.68 9.62 -4.67
CA GLU A 258 -10.27 9.86 -4.94
C GLU A 258 -10.10 11.05 -5.88
N MET A 259 -10.91 11.11 -6.95
CA MET A 259 -10.88 12.22 -7.89
C MET A 259 -11.31 13.54 -7.24
N ILE A 260 -12.29 13.54 -6.34
CA ILE A 260 -12.62 14.73 -5.52
C ILE A 260 -11.41 15.16 -4.69
N SER A 261 -10.74 14.22 -4.02
CA SER A 261 -9.55 14.49 -3.19
C SER A 261 -8.42 15.10 -4.03
N ARG A 262 -8.10 14.48 -5.17
CA ARG A 262 -7.10 14.94 -6.14
C ARG A 262 -7.40 16.35 -6.63
N TYR A 263 -8.65 16.64 -7.00
CA TYR A 263 -9.07 17.96 -7.46
C TYR A 263 -8.90 19.04 -6.37
N LEU A 264 -9.28 18.74 -5.12
CA LEU A 264 -9.11 19.67 -4.01
C LEU A 264 -7.62 19.95 -3.73
N ILE A 265 -6.80 18.90 -3.69
CA ILE A 265 -5.35 19.01 -3.47
C ILE A 265 -4.70 19.78 -4.60
N SER A 266 -4.96 19.43 -5.86
CA SER A 266 -4.39 20.11 -7.03
C SER A 266 -4.78 21.59 -7.08
N SER A 267 -6.02 21.91 -6.70
CA SER A 267 -6.52 23.29 -6.65
C SER A 267 -5.79 24.12 -5.58
N ILE A 268 -5.63 23.57 -4.37
CA ILE A 268 -4.89 24.24 -3.28
C ILE A 268 -3.42 24.41 -3.69
N MET A 269 -2.78 23.37 -4.19
CA MET A 269 -1.37 23.42 -4.61
C MET A 269 -1.12 24.48 -5.69
N THR A 270 -1.98 24.51 -6.72
CA THR A 270 -1.84 25.46 -7.84
C THR A 270 -2.04 26.91 -7.38
N ALA A 271 -2.99 27.15 -6.47
CA ALA A 271 -3.30 28.49 -5.98
C ALA A 271 -2.13 29.14 -5.21
N HIS A 272 -1.24 28.33 -4.64
CA HIS A 272 -0.11 28.80 -3.84
C HIS A 272 1.24 28.78 -4.58
N MET A 273 1.25 28.64 -5.92
CA MET A 273 2.45 28.69 -6.78
C MET A 273 3.61 27.83 -6.27
N TYR A 274 3.30 26.65 -5.76
CA TYR A 274 4.24 25.82 -5.01
C TYR A 274 5.04 24.88 -5.92
N GLU A 275 6.27 24.53 -5.52
CA GLU A 275 7.03 23.42 -6.10
C GLU A 275 6.24 22.11 -5.87
N PRO A 276 5.62 21.51 -6.90
CA PRO A 276 4.70 20.36 -6.74
C PRO A 276 5.38 19.15 -6.09
N THR A 277 6.71 19.06 -6.23
CA THR A 277 7.58 18.00 -5.72
C THR A 277 7.54 17.84 -4.20
N GLN A 278 7.13 18.87 -3.44
CA GLN A 278 7.02 18.77 -1.99
C GLN A 278 5.75 18.07 -1.49
N TRP A 279 4.71 18.05 -2.33
CA TRP A 279 3.36 17.62 -1.94
C TRP A 279 2.92 16.33 -2.63
N LEU A 280 3.62 15.90 -3.66
CA LEU A 280 3.35 14.66 -4.39
C LEU A 280 4.33 13.58 -4.00
N ASN A 281 3.88 12.32 -4.05
CA ASN A 281 4.79 11.21 -3.96
C ASN A 281 5.60 11.08 -5.27
N HIS A 282 6.72 10.33 -5.23
CA HIS A 282 7.66 10.25 -6.35
C HIS A 282 7.01 9.78 -7.66
N ASN A 283 6.03 8.87 -7.57
CA ASN A 283 5.36 8.27 -8.72
C ASN A 283 4.11 9.06 -9.16
N GLU A 284 3.75 10.15 -8.49
CA GLU A 284 2.53 10.90 -8.75
C GLU A 284 2.79 12.09 -9.67
N ILE A 285 1.93 12.25 -10.67
CA ILE A 285 1.98 13.37 -11.63
C ILE A 285 0.67 14.13 -11.53
N LEU A 286 0.74 15.41 -11.17
CA LEU A 286 -0.43 16.27 -11.19
C LEU A 286 -0.86 16.60 -12.62
N THR A 287 -2.08 16.22 -12.93
CA THR A 287 -2.86 16.72 -14.05
C THR A 287 -3.44 18.08 -13.69
N ASP A 288 -3.64 18.94 -14.70
CA ASP A 288 -4.18 20.28 -14.49
C ASP A 288 -5.63 20.25 -13.98
N ASN A 289 -6.06 21.34 -13.36
CA ASN A 289 -7.38 21.43 -12.73
C ASN A 289 -8.54 21.25 -13.72
N PHE A 290 -8.38 21.65 -14.99
CA PHE A 290 -9.43 21.49 -15.99
C PHE A 290 -9.59 20.01 -16.39
N THR A 291 -8.46 19.31 -16.58
CA THR A 291 -8.45 17.86 -16.80
C THR A 291 -9.07 17.11 -15.61
N ASN A 292 -8.67 17.44 -14.38
CA ASN A 292 -9.24 16.82 -13.17
C ASN A 292 -10.75 17.03 -13.07
N LEU A 293 -11.23 18.24 -13.34
CA LEU A 293 -12.67 18.55 -13.32
C LEU A 293 -13.44 17.80 -14.41
N THR A 294 -12.85 17.64 -15.59
CA THR A 294 -13.46 16.89 -16.71
C THR A 294 -13.61 15.41 -16.34
N ILE A 295 -12.56 14.81 -15.77
CA ILE A 295 -12.60 13.42 -15.30
C ILE A 295 -13.64 13.26 -14.19
N LEU A 296 -13.66 14.16 -13.20
CA LEU A 296 -14.64 14.13 -12.11
C LEU A 296 -16.08 14.20 -12.63
N SER A 297 -16.36 15.11 -13.57
CA SER A 297 -17.67 15.24 -14.20
C SER A 297 -18.11 13.93 -14.87
N ASN A 298 -17.21 13.30 -15.63
CA ASN A 298 -17.49 12.02 -16.30
C ASN A 298 -17.77 10.90 -15.30
N LEU A 299 -16.98 10.80 -14.22
CA LEU A 299 -17.19 9.79 -13.17
C LEU A 299 -18.54 9.99 -12.48
N LEU A 300 -18.90 11.23 -12.12
CA LEU A 300 -20.19 11.53 -11.50
C LEU A 300 -21.38 11.17 -12.41
N GLN A 301 -21.28 11.45 -13.73
CA GLN A 301 -22.30 11.05 -14.69
C GLN A 301 -22.45 9.53 -14.79
N GLN A 302 -21.34 8.78 -14.75
CA GLN A 302 -21.37 7.32 -14.73
C GLN A 302 -22.05 6.78 -13.47
N GLN A 303 -21.75 7.35 -12.29
CA GLN A 303 -22.41 6.96 -11.04
C GLN A 303 -23.92 7.20 -11.09
N GLN A 304 -24.35 8.33 -11.63
CA GLN A 304 -25.78 8.65 -11.77
C GLN A 304 -26.50 7.73 -12.76
N GLN A 305 -25.84 7.35 -13.86
CA GLN A 305 -26.42 6.39 -14.79
C GLN A 305 -26.60 5.03 -14.12
N GLN A 306 -25.61 4.58 -13.35
CA GLN A 306 -25.70 3.34 -12.58
C GLN A 306 -26.86 3.38 -11.56
N GLU A 307 -27.03 4.47 -10.80
CA GLU A 307 -28.16 4.60 -9.86
C GLU A 307 -29.52 4.61 -10.56
N ARG A 308 -29.64 5.19 -11.76
CA ARG A 308 -30.89 5.18 -12.54
C ARG A 308 -31.21 3.79 -13.07
N ASP A 309 -30.23 3.12 -13.66
CA ASP A 309 -30.40 1.76 -14.18
C ASP A 309 -30.81 0.80 -13.05
N GLU A 310 -30.23 0.93 -11.84
CA GLU A 310 -30.63 0.12 -10.67
C GLU A 310 -32.07 0.41 -10.20
N ASN A 311 -32.53 1.66 -10.26
CA ASN A 311 -33.90 2.03 -9.89
C ASN A 311 -34.94 1.57 -10.92
N ASP A 312 -34.58 1.51 -12.20
CA ASP A 312 -35.46 1.05 -13.29
C ASP A 312 -35.62 -0.49 -13.32
N ILE A 313 -34.63 -1.24 -12.81
CA ILE A 313 -34.65 -2.72 -12.72
C ILE A 313 -35.58 -3.24 -11.59
N HIS A 314 -36.19 -2.36 -10.80
CA HIS A 314 -37.16 -2.78 -9.76
C HIS A 314 -38.54 -3.24 -10.27
N ASP A 315 -38.69 -3.52 -11.58
CA ASP A 315 -39.80 -4.35 -12.10
C ASP A 315 -39.55 -5.84 -11.75
N PRO A 316 -40.38 -6.50 -10.91
CA PRO A 316 -40.10 -7.83 -10.35
C PRO A 316 -40.05 -8.99 -11.35
N ALA A 317 -40.13 -8.73 -12.66
CA ALA A 317 -40.18 -9.73 -13.72
C ALA A 317 -38.87 -9.93 -14.51
N GLU A 318 -37.86 -9.05 -14.37
CA GLU A 318 -36.60 -9.16 -15.13
C GLU A 318 -35.40 -9.62 -14.28
N PRO A 319 -34.55 -10.54 -14.78
CA PRO A 319 -33.33 -10.92 -14.09
C PRO A 319 -32.35 -9.74 -14.07
N PRO A 320 -31.66 -9.49 -12.94
CA PRO A 320 -30.80 -8.32 -12.82
C PRO A 320 -29.68 -8.35 -13.87
N ILE A 321 -29.50 -7.22 -14.55
CA ILE A 321 -28.42 -6.97 -15.51
C ILE A 321 -27.10 -7.29 -14.82
N LYS A 322 -26.22 -8.03 -15.51
CA LYS A 322 -24.89 -8.40 -15.03
C LYS A 322 -24.16 -7.14 -14.54
N ARG A 323 -24.04 -7.01 -13.20
CA ARG A 323 -23.06 -6.13 -12.56
C ARG A 323 -21.72 -6.29 -13.28
N CYS A 324 -20.92 -5.22 -13.32
CA CYS A 324 -19.47 -5.36 -13.53
C CYS A 324 -19.06 -6.57 -12.70
N CYS A 325 -18.64 -7.65 -13.38
CA CYS A 325 -18.60 -8.97 -12.79
C CYS A 325 -17.50 -8.97 -11.74
N VAL A 326 -17.82 -8.48 -10.54
CA VAL A 326 -17.08 -8.80 -9.35
C VAL A 326 -17.21 -10.28 -9.27
N GLU A 327 -16.09 -10.92 -9.55
CA GLU A 327 -15.98 -12.35 -9.49
C GLU A 327 -16.55 -12.74 -8.12
N ASN A 328 -17.59 -13.57 -8.10
CA ASN A 328 -18.00 -14.26 -6.89
C ASN A 328 -16.86 -15.24 -6.57
N VAL A 329 -15.76 -14.70 -6.06
CA VAL A 329 -14.57 -15.45 -5.71
C VAL A 329 -14.84 -16.06 -4.36
N GLN A 330 -15.12 -17.35 -4.39
CA GLN A 330 -14.96 -18.16 -3.21
C GLN A 330 -13.45 -18.39 -3.06
N ILE A 331 -12.86 -17.94 -1.95
CA ILE A 331 -11.54 -18.44 -1.58
C ILE A 331 -11.72 -19.94 -1.40
N MET A 332 -11.18 -20.70 -2.34
CA MET A 332 -11.19 -22.14 -2.21
C MET A 332 -10.32 -22.46 -1.00
N PRO A 333 -10.81 -23.24 -0.03
CA PRO A 333 -9.91 -23.84 0.92
C PRO A 333 -8.98 -24.71 0.09
N ALA A 334 -7.73 -24.28 -0.11
CA ALA A 334 -6.68 -25.26 -0.29
C ALA A 334 -6.86 -26.21 0.89
N HIS A 335 -6.81 -27.51 0.64
CA HIS A 335 -7.30 -28.55 1.56
C HIS A 335 -6.68 -28.49 2.99
N HIS A 336 -5.73 -27.58 3.21
CA HIS A 336 -4.95 -27.29 4.42
C HIS A 336 -4.82 -25.79 4.76
N ILE A 337 -5.77 -24.90 4.39
CA ILE A 337 -5.76 -23.50 4.86
C ILE A 337 -6.06 -23.47 6.36
N GLY A 338 -5.01 -23.56 7.18
CA GLY A 338 -5.10 -23.18 8.58
C GLY A 338 -5.22 -21.66 8.67
N GLN A 339 -6.36 -21.16 9.14
CA GLN A 339 -6.47 -19.77 9.55
C GLN A 339 -5.48 -19.55 10.69
N ILE A 340 -4.48 -18.70 10.49
CA ILE A 340 -3.66 -18.25 11.61
C ILE A 340 -4.54 -17.30 12.42
N SER A 341 -4.82 -17.66 13.67
CA SER A 341 -5.57 -16.79 14.58
C SER A 341 -4.81 -15.47 14.72
N LEU A 342 -5.43 -14.39 14.25
CA LEU A 342 -4.90 -13.05 14.42
C LEU A 342 -5.42 -12.51 15.74
N GLU A 343 -4.50 -12.23 16.66
CA GLU A 343 -4.83 -11.64 17.94
C GLU A 343 -4.74 -10.12 17.84
N GLU A 344 -5.86 -9.44 18.11
CA GLU A 344 -5.88 -8.01 18.36
C GLU A 344 -5.35 -7.76 19.77
N LYS A 345 -4.32 -6.92 19.88
CA LYS A 345 -3.74 -6.51 21.17
C LYS A 345 -3.42 -5.02 21.16
N PRO A 346 -3.40 -4.34 22.32
CA PRO A 346 -2.94 -2.96 22.40
C PRO A 346 -1.54 -2.79 21.78
N PHE A 347 -1.32 -1.69 21.05
CA PHE A 347 -0.05 -1.40 20.37
C PHE A 347 1.17 -1.53 21.30
N CYS A 348 1.02 -1.14 22.57
CA CYS A 348 2.09 -1.23 23.57
C CYS A 348 2.55 -2.68 23.88
N GLN A 349 1.79 -3.68 23.46
CA GLN A 349 2.10 -5.11 23.59
C GLN A 349 2.70 -5.70 22.29
N THR A 350 2.88 -4.87 21.25
CA THR A 350 3.59 -5.29 20.03
C THR A 350 5.08 -5.40 20.28
N MET A 351 5.75 -6.33 19.59
CA MET A 351 7.21 -6.44 19.64
C MET A 351 7.88 -5.15 19.18
N HIS A 352 7.25 -4.48 18.20
CA HIS A 352 7.72 -3.19 17.71
C HIS A 352 7.81 -2.12 18.82
N TYR A 353 6.75 -1.91 19.58
CA TYR A 353 6.77 -0.94 20.70
C TYR A 353 7.78 -1.33 21.79
N GLN A 354 7.94 -2.63 22.07
CA GLN A 354 8.90 -3.12 23.06
C GLN A 354 10.35 -2.89 22.63
N GLN A 355 10.66 -3.02 21.34
CA GLN A 355 12.01 -2.73 20.80
C GLN A 355 12.36 -1.26 21.00
N CYS A 356 11.46 -0.34 20.66
CA CYS A 356 11.67 1.10 20.86
C CYS A 356 11.92 1.48 22.34
N LYS A 357 11.31 0.75 23.30
CA LYS A 357 11.55 0.96 24.74
C LYS A 357 12.96 0.59 25.19
N ASN A 358 13.55 -0.45 24.60
CA ASN A 358 14.84 -0.98 25.06
C ASN A 358 16.04 -0.15 24.55
N ASP A 359 15.85 0.61 23.49
CA ASP A 359 16.90 1.43 22.86
C ASP A 359 17.14 2.78 23.59
N GLU A 360 16.43 3.07 24.69
CA GLU A 360 16.54 4.31 25.51
C GLU A 360 17.92 4.51 26.20
N SER A 361 18.94 3.72 25.91
CA SER A 361 20.23 3.77 26.61
C SER A 361 21.15 4.95 26.25
N SER A 362 20.83 5.79 25.26
CA SER A 362 21.57 7.05 25.07
C SER A 362 20.86 8.05 24.15
N LYS A 363 20.33 9.14 24.69
CA LYS A 363 20.63 10.54 24.29
C LYS A 363 19.59 11.50 24.89
N GLU A 364 20.10 12.64 25.36
CA GLU A 364 19.35 13.79 25.86
C GLU A 364 18.19 14.15 24.94
N GLU A 365 17.04 14.40 25.57
CA GLU A 365 15.83 14.92 24.94
C GLU A 365 16.12 16.21 24.18
N LYS A 366 16.37 16.08 22.87
CA LYS A 366 16.04 17.17 21.96
C LYS A 366 14.57 17.02 21.65
N GLN A 367 13.77 17.84 22.33
CA GLN A 367 12.47 18.25 21.83
C GLN A 367 12.72 18.84 20.43
N LEU A 368 12.66 17.99 19.40
CA LEU A 368 12.64 18.41 18.00
C LEU A 368 11.30 19.08 17.78
N LEU A 369 11.16 20.29 18.32
CA LEU A 369 10.31 21.30 17.72
C LEU A 369 10.87 21.48 16.31
N GLN A 370 10.28 20.78 15.35
CA GLN A 370 10.40 21.20 13.96
C GLN A 370 9.95 22.66 13.97
N GLU A 371 10.82 23.55 13.48
CA GLU A 371 10.39 24.89 13.06
C GLU A 371 9.09 24.69 12.28
N PRO A 372 7.98 25.37 12.65
CA PRO A 372 6.72 25.21 11.97
C PRO A 372 6.99 25.36 10.48
N ASP A 373 6.61 24.34 9.70
CA ASP A 373 6.65 24.49 8.26
C ASP A 373 5.82 25.75 7.97
N GLU A 374 6.39 26.69 7.21
CA GLU A 374 5.71 27.94 6.84
C GLU A 374 4.32 27.66 6.22
N PHE A 375 4.10 26.42 5.78
CA PHE A 375 2.88 25.91 5.17
C PHE A 375 2.13 24.84 5.98
N ASP A 376 2.44 24.67 7.27
CA ASP A 376 1.71 23.76 8.17
C ASP A 376 0.20 24.03 8.17
N PHE A 377 -0.18 25.31 8.05
CA PHE A 377 -1.58 25.70 7.91
C PHE A 377 -2.24 25.15 6.64
N LEU A 378 -1.55 25.18 5.48
CA LEU A 378 -2.09 24.63 4.23
C LEU A 378 -2.20 23.11 4.28
N LYS A 379 -1.21 22.43 4.88
CA LYS A 379 -1.29 20.99 5.13
C LYS A 379 -2.47 20.64 6.02
N ASN A 380 -2.77 21.47 7.03
CA ASN A 380 -3.95 21.30 7.88
C ASN A 380 -5.26 21.54 7.11
N ILE A 381 -5.32 22.51 6.19
CA ILE A 381 -6.47 22.66 5.29
C ILE A 381 -6.67 21.39 4.47
N VAL A 382 -5.61 20.89 3.82
CA VAL A 382 -5.68 19.65 3.03
C VAL A 382 -6.22 18.51 3.88
N ARG A 383 -5.65 18.28 5.07
CA ARG A 383 -6.13 17.23 5.99
C ARG A 383 -7.62 17.38 6.33
N ALA A 384 -8.10 18.61 6.55
CA ALA A 384 -9.50 18.86 6.86
C ALA A 384 -10.43 18.60 5.66
N VAL A 385 -10.07 19.10 4.47
CA VAL A 385 -10.92 18.99 3.27
C VAL A 385 -10.85 17.63 2.60
N THR A 386 -9.80 16.85 2.88
CA THR A 386 -9.61 15.49 2.35
C THR A 386 -9.83 14.39 3.38
N SER A 387 -10.34 14.74 4.56
CA SER A 387 -10.77 13.72 5.52
C SER A 387 -11.88 12.85 4.93
N SER A 388 -11.91 11.56 5.28
CA SER A 388 -12.93 10.61 4.80
C SER A 388 -14.36 11.13 4.97
N ASP A 389 -14.68 11.70 6.13
CA ASP A 389 -16.01 12.27 6.41
C ASP A 389 -16.36 13.45 5.48
N THR A 390 -15.38 14.34 5.23
CA THR A 390 -15.56 15.48 4.32
C THR A 390 -15.76 15.02 2.88
N ILE A 391 -14.92 14.08 2.40
CA ILE A 391 -15.00 13.57 1.04
C ILE A 391 -16.32 12.82 0.81
N ASP A 392 -16.74 12.00 1.77
CA ASP A 392 -18.04 11.32 1.73
C ASP A 392 -19.20 12.31 1.67
N PHE A 393 -19.13 13.40 2.45
CA PHE A 393 -20.13 14.45 2.43
C PHE A 393 -20.19 15.17 1.07
N ILE A 394 -19.03 15.55 0.51
CA ILE A 394 -18.95 16.19 -0.80
C ILE A 394 -19.50 15.27 -1.90
N TYR A 395 -19.06 14.01 -1.93
CA TYR A 395 -19.54 13.01 -2.89
C TYR A 395 -21.07 12.90 -2.86
N LYS A 396 -21.66 12.70 -1.68
CA LYS A 396 -23.13 12.60 -1.53
C LYS A 396 -23.83 13.85 -2.05
N LYS A 397 -23.30 15.05 -1.76
CA LYS A 397 -23.90 16.30 -2.23
C LYS A 397 -23.83 16.46 -3.74
N LEU A 398 -22.73 16.07 -4.37
CA LEU A 398 -22.57 16.13 -5.84
C LEU A 398 -23.52 15.18 -6.56
N ILE A 399 -23.74 13.97 -6.02
CA ILE A 399 -24.73 13.02 -6.54
C ILE A 399 -26.16 13.55 -6.34
N GLU A 400 -26.51 14.05 -5.15
CA GLU A 400 -27.85 14.61 -4.85
C GLU A 400 -28.21 15.81 -5.75
N GLN A 401 -27.30 16.79 -5.90
CA GLN A 401 -27.56 18.01 -6.68
C GLN A 401 -27.76 17.72 -8.17
N SER A 402 -27.02 16.77 -8.72
CA SER A 402 -27.14 16.40 -10.12
C SER A 402 -28.48 15.69 -10.42
N SER A 403 -28.98 14.91 -9.47
CA SER A 403 -30.30 14.27 -9.54
C SER A 403 -31.48 15.25 -9.50
N MET A 404 -31.31 16.45 -8.93
CA MET A 404 -32.34 17.50 -8.96
C MET A 404 -32.45 18.18 -10.34
N HIS A 405 -31.37 18.20 -11.14
CA HIS A 405 -31.36 18.77 -12.48
C HIS A 405 -31.76 17.76 -13.57
N ALA A 406 -31.87 16.47 -13.24
CA ALA A 406 -32.22 15.39 -14.17
C ALA A 406 -33.72 15.02 -14.16
N LYS A 407 -34.56 15.65 -13.32
CA LYS A 407 -36.02 15.51 -13.38
C LYS A 407 -36.60 16.59 -14.32
N PRO A 408 -37.32 16.21 -15.40
CA PRO A 408 -37.96 17.16 -16.30
C PRO A 408 -39.07 17.97 -15.63
#